data_AF-R1G7X3-F1
#
_entry.id   AF-R1G7X3-F1
#
_cell.length_a   1.000
_cell.length_b   1.000
_cell.length_c   1.000
_cell.angle_alpha   90.00
_cell.angle_beta   90.00
_cell.angle_gamma   90.00
#
_symmetry.space_group_name_H-M   'P 1'
#
loop_
_entity.id
_entity.type
_entity.pdbx_description
1 polymer ?
#
loop_
_entity_poly.entity_id
_entity_poly.type
_entity_poly.pdbx_seq_one_letter_code
_entity_poly.pdbx_strand_id
1 'polypeptide(L)'
;MAFNLYVERDPTIRPDYPEQGVCSNPASTAIVKCTLYGYPISDTTATNTGQWQGGFHVVIAGSNGYNKILSPPAAQPNFNGPLGSNGNALPGAIENLNKYYLYEFYTGPFDPAYCASGCQANTAYNKAHLRDSNGWYTACNAFNAYVLYADGEAKGTTCAYYSDTLTDWDLRNQATNVGQYQGNVHITVGQSYVYNLAVEQTLEYV
;
A
#
# COMPACT_ATOMS: atom_id res chain seq x y z
N MET A 1 5.14 -4.87 -4.87
CA MET A 1 5.88 -6.09 -4.49
C MET A 1 7.32 -5.97 -4.94
N ALA A 2 8.23 -6.34 -4.05
CA ALA A 2 9.65 -6.34 -4.30
C ALA A 2 10.32 -7.50 -3.55
N PHE A 3 11.55 -7.79 -3.90
CA PHE A 3 12.40 -8.67 -3.11
C PHE A 3 13.81 -8.09 -3.01
N ASN A 4 14.51 -8.40 -1.93
CA ASN A 4 15.92 -8.07 -1.77
C ASN A 4 16.72 -9.36 -1.69
N LEU A 5 17.77 -9.45 -2.51
CA LEU A 5 18.78 -10.49 -2.40
C LEU A 5 19.98 -9.88 -1.70
N TYR A 6 20.34 -10.39 -0.53
CA TYR A 6 21.47 -9.86 0.23
C TYR A 6 22.41 -10.97 0.71
N VAL A 7 23.68 -10.62 0.83
CA VAL A 7 24.76 -11.49 1.27
C VAL A 7 25.14 -11.08 2.68
N GLU A 8 24.87 -11.96 3.63
CA GLU A 8 25.23 -11.77 5.03
C GLU A 8 26.50 -12.55 5.35
N ARG A 9 27.46 -11.88 5.99
CA ARG A 9 28.62 -12.53 6.59
C ARG A 9 28.18 -13.12 7.92
N ASP A 10 28.01 -14.43 7.97
CA ASP A 10 27.59 -15.16 9.16
C ASP A 10 28.74 -15.98 9.76
N PRO A 11 28.76 -16.23 11.07
CA PRO A 11 29.74 -17.10 11.69
C PRO A 11 29.44 -18.58 11.38
N THR A 12 30.46 -19.40 11.11
CA THR A 12 30.27 -20.83 10.80
C THR A 12 29.74 -21.65 11.97
N ILE A 13 29.98 -21.17 13.18
CA ILE A 13 29.46 -21.68 14.45
C ILE A 13 29.03 -20.49 15.31
N ARG A 14 28.09 -20.68 16.22
CA ARG A 14 27.65 -19.59 17.11
C ARG A 14 28.84 -19.01 17.90
N PRO A 15 29.10 -17.69 17.84
CA PRO A 15 30.15 -17.08 18.66
C PRO A 15 29.81 -17.21 20.14
N ASP A 16 30.79 -17.62 20.95
CA ASP A 16 30.63 -17.65 22.40
C ASP A 16 30.66 -16.23 22.98
N TYR A 17 30.03 -16.05 24.13
CA TYR A 17 30.14 -14.79 24.86
C TYR A 17 31.59 -14.60 25.33
N PRO A 18 32.08 -13.34 25.39
CA PRO A 18 33.48 -13.03 25.69
C PRO A 18 34.00 -13.67 26.99
N GLU A 19 33.09 -13.89 27.94
CA GLU A 19 33.33 -14.49 29.26
C GLU A 19 33.81 -15.95 29.20
N GLN A 20 33.51 -16.65 28.09
CA GLN A 20 33.80 -18.08 27.91
C GLN A 20 35.05 -18.33 27.05
N GLY A 21 35.53 -17.33 26.29
CA GLY A 21 36.88 -17.31 25.68
C GLY A 21 37.21 -18.35 24.58
N VAL A 22 36.37 -19.35 24.30
CA VAL A 22 36.73 -20.48 23.43
C VAL A 22 36.49 -20.19 21.93
N CYS A 23 35.50 -19.37 21.56
CA CYS A 23 35.27 -19.02 20.15
C CYS A 23 34.53 -17.68 19.94
N SER A 24 35.13 -16.56 20.33
CA SER A 24 34.49 -15.23 20.24
C SER A 24 34.39 -14.67 18.82
N ASN A 25 35.27 -15.07 17.90
CA ASN A 25 35.29 -14.64 16.50
C ASN A 25 35.59 -15.84 15.58
N PRO A 26 34.62 -16.72 15.34
CA PRO A 26 34.78 -17.89 14.47
C PRO A 26 35.06 -17.51 13.02
N ALA A 27 35.41 -18.50 12.21
CA ALA A 27 35.49 -18.34 10.77
C ALA A 27 34.15 -17.87 10.20
N SER A 28 34.19 -17.07 9.13
CA SER A 28 32.98 -16.57 8.47
C SER A 28 32.55 -17.45 7.30
N THR A 29 31.25 -17.50 7.06
CA THR A 29 30.61 -17.98 5.84
C THR A 29 29.77 -16.86 5.23
N ALA A 30 29.49 -16.95 3.93
CA ALA A 30 28.58 -16.05 3.24
C ALA A 30 27.24 -16.75 3.02
N ILE A 31 26.17 -16.17 3.55
CA ILE A 31 24.80 -16.67 3.35
C ILE A 31 24.05 -15.71 2.45
N VAL A 32 23.51 -16.24 1.35
CA VAL A 32 22.61 -15.48 0.48
C VAL A 32 21.19 -15.63 1.01
N LYS A 33 20.57 -14.52 1.38
CA LYS A 33 19.21 -14.46 1.93
C LYS A 33 18.30 -13.69 0.97
N CYS A 34 17.02 -14.07 0.94
CA CYS A 34 15.99 -13.40 0.15
C CYS A 34 14.87 -12.91 1.08
N THR A 35 14.60 -11.61 1.09
CA THR A 35 13.46 -11.02 1.80
C THR A 35 12.41 -10.55 0.82
N LEU A 36 11.15 -10.86 1.11
CA LEU A 36 10.00 -10.47 0.31
C LEU A 36 9.33 -9.24 0.94
N TYR A 37 8.95 -8.28 0.09
CA TYR A 37 8.29 -7.05 0.50
C TYR A 37 6.95 -6.89 -0.25
N GLY A 38 5.91 -6.52 0.49
CA GLY A 38 4.61 -6.16 -0.09
C GLY A 38 4.68 -4.94 -1.00
N TYR A 39 5.63 -4.04 -0.71
CA TYR A 39 5.79 -2.74 -1.36
C TYR A 39 7.08 -2.64 -2.15
N PRO A 40 7.19 -1.66 -3.07
CA PRO A 40 8.48 -1.26 -3.62
C PRO A 40 9.45 -0.85 -2.50
N ILE A 41 10.72 -1.18 -2.67
CA ILE A 41 11.83 -0.84 -1.78
C ILE A 41 12.79 0.12 -2.46
N SER A 42 13.51 0.90 -1.66
CA SER A 42 14.57 1.83 -2.09
C SER A 42 15.80 1.66 -1.21
N ASP A 43 16.89 2.31 -1.58
CA ASP A 43 18.10 2.43 -0.76
C ASP A 43 17.81 2.96 0.66
N THR A 44 16.87 3.90 0.80
CA THR A 44 16.43 4.42 2.11
C THR A 44 15.80 3.36 3.01
N THR A 45 15.21 2.31 2.44
CA THR A 45 14.61 1.19 3.20
C THR A 45 15.64 0.11 3.57
N ALA A 46 16.87 0.18 3.07
CA ALA A 46 17.95 -0.77 3.37
C ALA A 46 18.63 -0.45 4.70
N THR A 47 17.89 -0.60 5.81
CA THR A 47 18.34 -0.18 7.15
C THR A 47 19.08 -1.26 7.95
N ASN A 48 19.13 -2.51 7.45
CA ASN A 48 19.86 -3.59 8.10
C ASN A 48 21.37 -3.38 7.95
N THR A 49 22.01 -2.94 9.03
CA THR A 49 23.47 -2.72 9.11
C THR A 49 24.22 -3.88 9.78
N GLY A 50 23.52 -4.97 10.09
CA GLY A 50 24.08 -6.10 10.83
C GLY A 50 24.11 -5.90 12.34
N GLN A 51 24.81 -6.80 13.04
CA GLN A 51 24.87 -6.82 14.50
C GLN A 51 26.11 -7.55 15.01
N TRP A 52 26.55 -7.20 16.21
CA TRP A 52 27.60 -7.93 16.90
C TRP A 52 27.05 -9.18 17.60
N GLN A 53 27.78 -10.28 17.49
CA GLN A 53 27.57 -11.53 18.21
C GLN A 53 28.90 -11.93 18.87
N GLY A 54 29.04 -11.67 20.17
CA GLY A 54 30.33 -11.79 20.85
C GLY A 54 31.37 -10.86 20.22
N GLY A 55 32.50 -11.42 19.77
CA GLY A 55 33.55 -10.71 19.03
C GLY A 55 33.39 -10.76 17.50
N PHE A 56 32.32 -11.34 16.97
CA PHE A 56 32.06 -11.44 15.55
C PHE A 56 31.03 -10.39 15.10
N HIS A 57 31.35 -9.62 14.06
CA HIS A 57 30.39 -8.69 13.45
C HIS A 57 29.68 -9.35 12.27
N VAL A 58 28.39 -9.63 12.42
CA VAL A 58 27.52 -10.00 11.30
C VAL A 58 27.29 -8.73 10.49
N VAL A 59 27.60 -8.77 9.20
CA VAL A 59 27.47 -7.62 8.30
C VAL A 59 26.75 -8.00 7.02
N ILE A 60 26.06 -7.03 6.44
CA ILE A 60 25.49 -7.15 5.10
C ILE A 60 26.57 -6.72 4.09
N ALA A 61 27.23 -7.69 3.47
CA ALA A 61 28.35 -7.47 2.55
C ALA A 61 27.90 -7.07 1.14
N GLY A 62 26.63 -7.30 0.81
CA GLY A 62 26.00 -6.85 -0.42
C GLY A 62 24.49 -6.96 -0.33
N SER A 63 23.77 -6.07 -0.98
CA SER A 63 22.30 -6.05 -1.00
C SER A 63 21.85 -5.50 -2.33
N ASN A 64 20.95 -6.20 -3.02
CA ASN A 64 20.34 -5.70 -4.24
C ASN A 64 18.82 -5.87 -4.19
N GLY A 65 18.13 -4.72 -4.24
CA GLY A 65 16.68 -4.65 -4.23
C GLY A 65 16.10 -4.68 -5.64
N TYR A 66 15.05 -5.48 -5.83
CA TYR A 66 14.37 -5.62 -7.10
C TYR A 66 12.88 -5.28 -6.93
N ASN A 67 12.46 -4.19 -7.56
CA ASN A 67 11.07 -3.79 -7.62
C ASN A 67 10.40 -4.41 -8.83
N LYS A 68 9.22 -5.02 -8.63
CA LYS A 68 8.37 -5.37 -9.76
C LYS A 68 7.95 -4.07 -10.47
N ILE A 69 8.09 -4.03 -11.79
CA ILE A 69 7.52 -2.94 -12.60
C ILE A 69 6.02 -2.86 -12.29
N LEU A 70 5.54 -1.66 -12.00
CA LEU A 70 4.14 -1.43 -11.65
C LEU A 70 3.27 -1.67 -12.88
N SER A 71 2.77 -2.89 -13.03
CA SER A 71 1.63 -3.16 -13.89
C SER A 71 0.37 -2.61 -13.20
N PRO A 72 -0.60 -2.08 -13.96
CA PRO A 72 -1.93 -1.78 -13.44
C PRO A 72 -2.47 -2.96 -12.61
N PRO A 73 -3.04 -2.74 -11.43
CA PRO A 73 -3.68 -3.81 -10.68
C PRO A 73 -4.83 -4.39 -11.50
N ALA A 74 -5.17 -5.65 -11.24
CA ALA A 74 -6.28 -6.31 -11.91
C ALA A 74 -7.61 -5.56 -11.66
N ALA A 75 -8.56 -5.73 -12.59
CA ALA A 75 -9.94 -5.33 -12.38
C ALA A 75 -10.51 -6.03 -11.14
N GLN A 76 -11.41 -5.35 -10.43
CA GLN A 76 -12.04 -5.88 -9.22
C GLN A 76 -13.44 -6.42 -9.52
N PRO A 77 -13.89 -7.49 -8.85
CA PRO A 77 -15.22 -8.05 -9.09
C PRO A 77 -16.32 -6.99 -8.93
N ASN A 78 -17.20 -6.86 -9.92
CA ASN A 78 -18.28 -5.85 -10.01
C ASN A 78 -17.80 -4.41 -10.24
N PHE A 79 -16.53 -4.17 -10.53
CA PHE A 79 -16.00 -2.84 -10.81
C PHE A 79 -15.27 -2.78 -12.16
N ASN A 80 -15.46 -1.66 -12.85
CA ASN A 80 -14.69 -1.28 -14.03
C ASN A 80 -13.47 -0.48 -13.58
N GLY A 81 -12.27 -0.94 -13.93
CA GLY A 81 -11.01 -0.25 -13.66
C GLY A 81 -9.80 -1.17 -13.71
N PRO A 82 -8.58 -0.64 -13.45
CA PRO A 82 -8.31 0.75 -13.10
C PRO A 82 -8.62 1.73 -14.25
N LEU A 83 -9.27 2.83 -13.92
CA LEU A 83 -9.69 3.89 -14.86
C LEU A 83 -8.62 4.98 -14.99
N GLY A 84 -8.62 5.64 -16.15
CA GLY A 84 -7.69 6.74 -16.46
C GLY A 84 -6.29 6.28 -16.84
N SER A 85 -5.49 7.18 -17.43
CA SER A 85 -4.07 7.00 -17.73
C SER A 85 -3.68 5.67 -18.42
N ASN A 86 -4.56 5.08 -19.25
CA ASN A 86 -4.39 3.74 -19.84
C ASN A 86 -4.13 2.64 -18.80
N GLY A 87 -4.78 2.73 -17.63
CA GLY A 87 -4.61 1.85 -16.48
C GLY A 87 -3.42 2.21 -15.58
N ASN A 88 -2.58 3.19 -15.94
CA ASN A 88 -1.46 3.61 -15.10
C ASN A 88 -1.95 4.36 -13.85
N ALA A 89 -1.09 4.41 -12.83
CA ALA A 89 -1.36 5.16 -11.62
C ALA A 89 -1.61 6.64 -11.94
N LEU A 90 -2.58 7.22 -11.24
CA LEU A 90 -2.86 8.65 -11.26
C LEU A 90 -1.75 9.43 -10.53
N PRO A 91 -1.53 10.72 -10.85
CA PRO A 91 -0.49 11.54 -10.21
C PRO A 91 -0.76 11.84 -8.73
N GLY A 92 -2.00 11.63 -8.26
CA GLY A 92 -2.40 11.78 -6.87
C GLY A 92 -3.69 11.00 -6.58
N ALA A 93 -4.14 11.02 -5.34
CA ALA A 93 -5.47 10.55 -4.95
C ALA A 93 -6.54 11.54 -5.40
N ILE A 94 -7.76 11.04 -5.60
CA ILE A 94 -8.90 11.85 -6.03
C ILE A 94 -9.43 12.70 -4.87
N GLU A 95 -9.52 14.01 -5.10
CA GLU A 95 -10.00 15.01 -4.16
C GLU A 95 -11.29 15.66 -4.68
N ASN A 96 -12.36 14.86 -4.78
CA ASN A 96 -13.69 15.34 -5.17
C ASN A 96 -14.64 15.33 -3.96
N LEU A 97 -14.71 16.45 -3.24
CA LEU A 97 -15.51 16.59 -2.01
C LEU A 97 -17.03 16.49 -2.24
N ASN A 98 -17.52 16.68 -3.46
CA ASN A 98 -18.94 16.58 -3.76
C ASN A 98 -19.44 15.14 -3.85
N LYS A 99 -18.55 14.21 -4.24
CA LYS A 99 -18.86 12.78 -4.38
C LYS A 99 -18.31 11.95 -3.22
N TYR A 100 -17.25 12.41 -2.57
CA TYR A 100 -16.60 11.71 -1.46
C TYR A 100 -17.52 11.60 -0.24
N TYR A 101 -17.52 10.46 0.44
CA TYR A 101 -18.29 10.31 1.69
C TYR A 101 -17.60 9.52 2.81
N LEU A 102 -16.60 8.68 2.50
CA LEU A 102 -15.92 7.85 3.50
C LEU A 102 -14.51 7.47 3.01
N TYR A 103 -13.61 7.22 3.96
CA TYR A 103 -12.37 6.52 3.70
C TYR A 103 -12.13 5.40 4.71
N GLU A 104 -11.36 4.40 4.29
CA GLU A 104 -10.87 3.31 5.12
C GLU A 104 -9.36 3.10 4.88
N PHE A 105 -8.67 2.54 5.86
CA PHE A 105 -7.25 2.24 5.77
C PHE A 105 -6.96 0.80 6.23
N TYR A 106 -6.19 0.08 5.42
CA TYR A 106 -5.80 -1.30 5.64
C TYR A 106 -4.27 -1.42 5.69
N THR A 107 -3.75 -1.90 6.81
CA THR A 107 -2.32 -2.24 6.95
C THR A 107 -1.97 -3.47 6.13
N GLY A 108 -0.71 -3.59 5.72
CA GLY A 108 -0.25 -4.68 4.86
C GLY A 108 -0.02 -4.19 3.43
N PRO A 109 0.23 -5.07 2.44
CA PRO A 109 0.52 -4.71 1.06
C PRO A 109 -0.60 -3.93 0.36
N PHE A 110 -0.26 -3.25 -0.74
CA PHE A 110 -1.26 -2.62 -1.60
C PHE A 110 -2.17 -3.67 -2.23
N ASP A 111 -3.47 -3.60 -1.95
CA ASP A 111 -4.48 -4.49 -2.51
C ASP A 111 -5.84 -3.78 -2.69
N PRO A 112 -6.23 -3.42 -3.93
CA PRO A 112 -7.52 -2.77 -4.20
C PRO A 112 -8.74 -3.67 -3.95
N ALA A 113 -8.56 -4.98 -3.72
CA ALA A 113 -9.65 -5.87 -3.35
C ALA A 113 -10.29 -5.50 -2.00
N TYR A 114 -9.50 -4.95 -1.06
CA TYR A 114 -10.05 -4.41 0.18
C TYR A 114 -11.03 -3.27 -0.08
N CYS A 115 -10.69 -2.36 -0.98
CA CYS A 115 -11.56 -1.24 -1.34
C CYS A 115 -12.81 -1.71 -2.08
N ALA A 116 -12.70 -2.69 -2.98
CA ALA A 116 -13.85 -3.27 -3.65
C ALA A 116 -14.82 -3.93 -2.66
N SER A 117 -14.30 -4.73 -1.72
CA SER A 117 -15.09 -5.37 -0.66
C SER A 117 -15.74 -4.33 0.27
N GLY A 118 -14.98 -3.33 0.71
CA GLY A 118 -15.49 -2.25 1.58
C GLY A 118 -16.57 -1.43 0.89
N CYS A 119 -16.40 -1.12 -0.39
CA CYS A 119 -17.40 -0.40 -1.20
C CYS A 119 -18.75 -1.16 -1.27
N GLN A 120 -18.71 -2.47 -1.49
CA GLN A 120 -19.92 -3.31 -1.47
C GLN A 120 -20.54 -3.42 -0.08
N ALA A 121 -19.71 -3.60 0.96
CA ALA A 121 -20.17 -3.70 2.33
C ALA A 121 -20.84 -2.40 2.82
N ASN A 122 -20.24 -1.23 2.52
CA ASN A 122 -20.81 0.08 2.83
C ASN A 122 -22.17 0.27 2.14
N THR A 123 -22.28 -0.11 0.87
CA THR A 123 -23.55 -0.05 0.14
C THR A 123 -24.62 -0.94 0.78
N ALA A 124 -24.28 -2.19 1.11
CA ALA A 124 -25.21 -3.12 1.74
C ALA A 124 -25.64 -2.64 3.14
N TYR A 125 -24.69 -2.11 3.92
CA TYR A 125 -24.96 -1.55 5.24
C TYR A 125 -25.89 -0.34 5.16
N ASN A 126 -25.62 0.61 4.26
CA ASN A 126 -26.42 1.81 4.10
C ASN A 126 -27.84 1.50 3.60
N LYS A 127 -28.01 0.48 2.75
CA LYS A 127 -29.34 -0.02 2.36
C LYS A 127 -30.12 -0.59 3.55
N ALA A 128 -29.44 -1.26 4.47
CA ALA A 128 -30.06 -1.80 5.69
C ALA A 128 -30.32 -0.72 6.77
N HIS A 129 -29.61 0.41 6.70
CA HIS A 129 -29.67 1.51 7.66
C HIS A 129 -29.99 2.82 6.94
N LEU A 130 -31.22 2.91 6.45
CA LEU A 130 -31.71 4.07 5.70
C LEU A 130 -31.51 5.36 6.49
N ARG A 131 -31.07 6.41 5.80
CA ARG A 131 -30.79 7.73 6.39
C ARG A 131 -32.06 8.43 6.84
N ASP A 132 -33.17 8.14 6.17
CA ASP A 132 -34.48 8.70 6.48
C ASP A 132 -35.62 7.75 6.08
N SER A 133 -36.84 8.15 6.43
CA SER A 133 -38.07 7.42 6.11
C SER A 133 -38.42 7.40 4.62
N ASN A 134 -37.70 8.16 3.79
CA ASN A 134 -37.96 8.27 2.35
C ASN A 134 -37.10 7.27 1.55
N GLY A 135 -36.39 6.36 2.23
CA GLY A 135 -35.61 5.31 1.57
C GLY A 135 -34.21 5.74 1.14
N TRP A 136 -33.72 6.91 1.58
CA TRP A 136 -32.43 7.41 1.11
C TRP A 136 -31.26 6.66 1.75
N TYR A 137 -30.33 6.23 0.91
CA TYR A 137 -29.07 5.62 1.33
C TYR A 137 -27.91 6.09 0.46
N THR A 138 -26.70 6.12 1.00
CA THR A 138 -25.50 6.41 0.22
C THR A 138 -24.95 5.12 -0.38
N ALA A 139 -25.03 4.98 -1.70
CA ALA A 139 -24.36 3.88 -2.40
C ALA A 139 -22.86 4.17 -2.55
N CYS A 140 -22.04 3.13 -2.67
CA CYS A 140 -20.67 3.27 -3.14
C CYS A 140 -20.60 2.98 -4.64
N ASN A 141 -20.45 4.02 -5.44
CA ASN A 141 -20.45 3.93 -6.90
C ASN A 141 -19.05 4.04 -7.50
N ALA A 142 -18.06 4.47 -6.72
CA ALA A 142 -16.66 4.40 -7.10
C ALA A 142 -15.75 4.35 -5.87
N PHE A 143 -14.52 3.90 -6.09
CA PHE A 143 -13.45 4.02 -5.11
C PHE A 143 -12.13 4.41 -5.74
N ASN A 144 -11.31 5.13 -4.98
CA ASN A 144 -9.91 5.38 -5.27
C ASN A 144 -9.06 4.61 -4.24
N ALA A 145 -8.30 3.62 -4.73
CA ALA A 145 -7.35 2.85 -3.95
C ALA A 145 -5.95 3.45 -4.14
N TYR A 146 -5.27 3.80 -3.06
CA TYR A 146 -3.91 4.36 -3.12
C TYR A 146 -3.08 3.97 -1.90
N VAL A 147 -1.77 4.14 -2.00
CA VAL A 147 -0.82 3.92 -0.90
C VAL A 147 -0.45 5.25 -0.27
N LEU A 148 -0.52 5.31 1.05
CA LEU A 148 0.12 6.38 1.83
C LEU A 148 1.53 5.97 2.21
N TYR A 149 2.47 6.88 2.00
CA TYR A 149 3.85 6.75 2.43
C TYR A 149 4.12 7.77 3.52
N ALA A 150 4.83 7.37 4.58
CA ALA A 150 5.37 8.31 5.56
C ALA A 150 6.89 8.30 5.44
N ASP A 151 7.49 9.44 5.08
CA ASP A 151 8.93 9.58 4.81
C ASP A 151 9.45 8.54 3.80
N GLY A 152 8.63 8.22 2.80
CA GLY A 152 8.92 7.22 1.76
C GLY A 152 8.63 5.77 2.16
N GLU A 153 8.23 5.50 3.41
CA GLU A 153 7.84 4.17 3.86
C GLU A 153 6.35 3.92 3.65
N ALA A 154 6.00 2.92 2.84
CA ALA A 154 4.60 2.56 2.57
C ALA A 154 3.90 2.05 3.85
N LYS A 155 2.72 2.60 4.14
CA LYS A 155 1.96 2.29 5.36
C LYS A 155 0.79 1.34 5.15
N GLY A 156 0.15 1.37 4.00
CA GLY A 156 -1.05 0.57 3.76
C GLY A 156 -1.83 0.96 2.52
N THR A 157 -2.92 0.24 2.29
CA THR A 157 -3.93 0.57 1.29
C THR A 157 -4.94 1.52 1.91
N THR A 158 -5.08 2.70 1.32
CA THR A 158 -6.16 3.64 1.63
C THR A 158 -7.23 3.55 0.56
N CYS A 159 -8.48 3.47 1.00
CA CYS A 159 -9.66 3.40 0.15
C CYS A 159 -10.48 4.66 0.38
N ALA A 160 -10.57 5.55 -0.60
CA ALA A 160 -11.54 6.64 -0.60
C ALA A 160 -12.77 6.24 -1.41
N TYR A 161 -13.96 6.42 -0.86
CA TYR A 161 -15.23 6.00 -1.45
C TYR A 161 -16.06 7.19 -1.91
N TYR A 162 -16.72 7.02 -3.05
CA TYR A 162 -17.51 8.05 -3.69
C TYR A 162 -18.94 7.55 -3.94
N SER A 163 -19.91 8.44 -3.72
CA SER A 163 -21.34 8.16 -3.85
C SER A 163 -21.82 8.14 -5.29
N ASP A 164 -20.98 8.56 -6.22
CA ASP A 164 -21.25 8.65 -7.65
C ASP A 164 -20.00 8.17 -8.41
N THR A 165 -20.18 7.77 -9.66
CA THR A 165 -19.11 7.36 -10.55
C THR A 165 -18.10 8.49 -10.76
N LEU A 166 -16.82 8.15 -10.90
CA LEU A 166 -15.78 9.10 -11.23
C LEU A 166 -15.59 9.16 -12.75
N THR A 167 -15.80 10.35 -13.31
CA THR A 167 -15.70 10.59 -14.75
C THR A 167 -14.25 10.82 -15.17
N ASP A 168 -13.99 10.71 -16.47
CA ASP A 168 -12.75 11.15 -17.09
C ASP A 168 -12.30 12.57 -16.72
N TRP A 169 -13.26 13.48 -16.50
CA TRP A 169 -12.98 14.82 -16.02
C TRP A 169 -12.50 14.80 -14.57
N ASP A 170 -13.13 14.01 -13.71
CA ASP A 170 -12.71 13.83 -12.32
C ASP A 170 -11.28 13.27 -12.26
N LEU A 171 -10.98 12.24 -13.05
CA LEU A 171 -9.66 11.62 -13.08
C LEU A 171 -8.55 12.61 -13.51
N ARG A 172 -8.85 13.51 -14.46
CA ARG A 172 -7.87 14.50 -14.95
C ARG A 172 -7.71 15.72 -14.05
N ASN A 173 -8.78 16.16 -13.38
CA ASN A 173 -8.80 17.45 -12.68
C ASN A 173 -8.87 17.33 -11.16
N GLN A 174 -9.15 16.15 -10.62
CA GLN A 174 -9.32 15.94 -9.18
C GLN A 174 -8.26 14.98 -8.60
N ALA A 175 -7.39 14.40 -9.42
CA ALA A 175 -6.25 13.59 -8.95
C ALA A 175 -5.12 14.48 -8.37
N THR A 176 -5.45 15.38 -7.45
CA THR A 176 -4.59 16.46 -6.96
C THR A 176 -3.99 16.20 -5.59
N ASN A 177 -4.52 15.24 -4.84
CA ASN A 177 -4.01 14.94 -3.51
C ASN A 177 -2.70 14.13 -3.62
N VAL A 178 -1.58 14.83 -3.51
CA VAL A 178 -0.23 14.25 -3.55
C VAL A 178 0.35 13.97 -2.15
N GLY A 179 -0.43 14.26 -1.10
CA GLY A 179 0.00 14.20 0.29
C GLY A 179 0.32 15.58 0.88
N GLN A 180 0.91 15.58 2.07
CA GLN A 180 1.12 16.77 2.90
C GLN A 180 2.17 16.49 3.99
N TYR A 181 2.72 17.55 4.59
CA TYR A 181 3.52 17.42 5.81
C TYR A 181 2.61 17.33 7.04
N GLN A 182 2.89 16.37 7.92
CA GLN A 182 2.28 16.24 9.24
C GLN A 182 3.37 16.41 10.30
N GLY A 183 3.56 17.65 10.75
CA GLY A 183 4.74 18.01 11.53
C GLY A 183 6.01 17.82 10.71
N ASN A 184 6.91 16.95 11.17
CA ASN A 184 8.16 16.64 10.47
C ASN A 184 8.05 15.45 9.50
N VAL A 185 6.92 14.74 9.50
CA VAL A 185 6.71 13.57 8.65
C VAL A 185 6.12 14.01 7.32
N HIS A 186 6.77 13.63 6.22
CA HIS A 186 6.26 13.88 4.88
C HIS A 186 5.35 12.72 4.45
N ILE A 187 4.04 12.97 4.41
CA ILE A 187 3.07 12.02 3.90
C ILE A 187 2.94 12.23 2.39
N THR A 188 3.15 11.19 1.60
CA THR A 188 2.93 11.22 0.15
C THR A 188 1.94 10.16 -0.30
N VAL A 189 1.34 10.39 -1.47
CA VAL A 189 0.44 9.44 -2.13
C VAL A 189 1.16 8.78 -3.30
N GLY A 190 0.97 7.47 -3.46
CA GLY A 190 1.40 6.75 -4.66
C GLY A 190 0.47 5.59 -4.97
N GLN A 191 0.70 4.93 -6.11
CA GLN A 191 -0.10 3.79 -6.57
C GLN A 191 -1.61 4.09 -6.55
N SER A 192 -2.01 5.28 -7.00
CA SER A 192 -3.41 5.72 -7.00
C SER A 192 -4.16 5.19 -8.22
N TYR A 193 -5.20 4.40 -7.98
CA TYR A 193 -6.03 3.78 -9.01
C TYR A 193 -7.51 3.97 -8.69
N VAL A 194 -8.33 4.19 -9.72
CA VAL A 194 -9.77 4.43 -9.57
C VAL A 194 -10.57 3.33 -10.22
N TYR A 195 -11.68 2.97 -9.58
CA TYR A 195 -12.61 1.95 -10.04
C TYR A 195 -14.04 2.46 -9.87
N ASN A 196 -14.85 2.35 -10.92
CA ASN A 196 -16.29 2.62 -10.84
C ASN A 196 -17.05 1.30 -10.72
N LEU A 197 -18.15 1.29 -9.96
CA LEU A 197 -19.06 0.15 -9.92
C LEU A 197 -19.57 -0.13 -11.34
N ALA A 198 -19.58 -1.40 -11.74
CA ALA A 198 -19.89 -1.78 -13.12
C ALA A 198 -21.34 -1.44 -13.51
N VAL A 199 -22.24 -1.50 -12.53
CA VAL A 199 -23.63 -1.04 -12.64
C VAL A 199 -23.84 -0.04 -11.51
N GLU A 200 -23.94 1.24 -11.86
CA GLU A 200 -24.17 2.32 -10.91
C GLU A 200 -25.47 2.09 -10.14
N GLN A 201 -25.41 2.29 -8.83
CA GLN A 201 -26.59 2.33 -7.98
C GLN A 201 -27.01 3.78 -7.83
N THR A 202 -28.04 4.16 -8.56
CA THR A 202 -28.71 5.45 -8.34
C THR A 202 -29.45 5.42 -7.01
N LEU A 203 -29.76 6.62 -6.51
CA LEU A 203 -30.64 6.82 -5.36
C LEU A 203 -32.04 6.32 -5.73
N GLU A 204 -32.25 5.01 -5.60
CA GLU A 204 -33.57 4.42 -5.75
C GLU A 204 -34.34 4.64 -4.45
N TYR A 205 -35.46 5.34 -4.55
CA TYR A 205 -36.54 5.29 -3.57
C TYR A 205 -36.98 3.83 -3.45
N VAL A 206 -36.77 3.22 -2.29
CA VAL A 206 -37.37 1.92 -1.94
C VAL A 206 -38.80 2.13 -1.47
#